data_AF-A0A1I3LSJ1-F1
#
_entry.id   AF-A0A1I3LSJ1-F1
#
_cell.length_a   1.000
_cell.length_b   1.000
_cell.length_c   1.000
_cell.angle_alpha   90.00
_cell.angle_beta   90.00
_cell.angle_gamma   90.00
#
_symmetry.space_group_name_H-M   'P 1'
#
loop_
_entity.id
_entity.type
_entity.pdbx_description
1 polymer ?
#
loop_
_entity_poly.entity_id
_entity_poly.type
_entity_poly.pdbx_seq_one_letter_code
_entity_poly.pdbx_strand_id
1 'polypeptide(L)'
;MNATPGVGLVERARALAPLIAGEADEIERTRRLTPDVVAALIENGLYRALLPQSLGGTEVPIEAFMQMLEEIAKADASTAWCLGQCGVCAMIAASLDHDTAHEIFNTQPGILAWGAIAHEGRAVEGGYRVSAR
;
A
#
# COMPACT_ATOMS: atom_id res chain seq x y z
N MET A 1 26.08 -10.60 5.06
CA MET A 1 25.87 -9.42 4.19
C MET A 1 24.38 -9.22 4.10
N ASN A 2 23.81 -8.41 4.99
CA ASN A 2 22.37 -8.17 5.00
C ASN A 2 22.05 -7.32 3.78
N ALA A 3 21.22 -7.85 2.87
CA ALA A 3 20.75 -7.11 1.71
C ALA A 3 20.17 -5.78 2.19
N THR A 4 20.60 -4.68 1.59
CA THR A 4 20.10 -3.34 1.92
C THR A 4 18.59 -3.32 1.70
N PRO A 5 17.78 -3.03 2.74
CA PRO A 5 16.33 -2.89 2.59
C PRO A 5 16.02 -1.84 1.52
N GLY A 6 15.31 -2.23 0.47
CA GLY A 6 14.90 -1.33 -0.63
C GLY A 6 15.69 -1.42 -1.93
N VAL A 7 16.74 -2.25 -2.04
CA VAL A 7 17.41 -2.49 -3.32
C VAL A 7 16.42 -3.02 -4.36
N GLY A 8 16.37 -2.35 -5.51
CA GLY A 8 15.50 -2.74 -6.61
C GLY A 8 14.07 -2.20 -6.55
N LEU A 9 13.67 -1.43 -5.54
CA LEU A 9 12.27 -0.96 -5.43
C LEU A 9 11.89 -0.01 -6.57
N VAL A 10 12.77 0.94 -6.87
CA VAL A 10 12.62 1.88 -7.98
C VAL A 10 12.69 1.15 -9.33
N GLU A 11 13.59 0.17 -9.45
CA GLU A 11 13.73 -0.64 -10.65
C GLU A 11 12.48 -1.50 -10.91
N ARG A 12 11.89 -2.10 -9.87
CA ARG A 12 10.62 -2.83 -9.97
C ARG A 12 9.49 -1.89 -10.41
N ALA A 13 9.40 -0.69 -9.83
CA ALA A 13 8.41 0.30 -10.26
C ALA A 13 8.58 0.69 -11.74
N ARG A 14 9.81 0.94 -12.21
CA ARG A 14 10.10 1.22 -13.62
C ARG A 14 9.71 0.06 -14.54
N ALA A 15 9.95 -1.19 -14.11
CA ALA A 15 9.59 -2.37 -14.88
C ALA A 15 8.07 -2.53 -15.06
N LEU A 16 7.26 -2.00 -14.14
CA LEU A 16 5.79 -2.01 -14.24
C LEU A 16 5.21 -0.85 -15.05
N ALA A 17 5.99 0.19 -15.34
CA ALA A 17 5.51 1.38 -16.05
C ALA A 17 4.80 1.07 -17.39
N PRO A 18 5.29 0.14 -18.25
CA PRO A 18 4.59 -0.18 -19.50
C PRO A 18 3.21 -0.81 -19.29
N LEU A 19 3.05 -1.67 -18.29
CA LEU A 19 1.76 -2.27 -17.93
C LEU A 19 0.80 -1.19 -17.43
N ILE A 20 1.26 -0.37 -16.48
CA ILE A 20 0.45 0.67 -15.86
C ILE A 20 -0.01 1.71 -16.90
N ALA A 21 0.90 2.14 -17.79
CA ALA A 21 0.58 3.07 -18.86
C ALA A 21 -0.40 2.47 -19.89
N GLY A 22 -0.29 1.17 -20.19
CA GLY A 22 -1.22 0.48 -21.09
C GLY A 22 -2.63 0.34 -20.53
N GLU A 23 -2.76 0.26 -19.21
CA GLU A 23 -4.03 0.09 -18.50
C GLU A 23 -4.67 1.44 -18.09
N ALA A 24 -3.96 2.56 -18.26
CA ALA A 24 -4.39 3.88 -17.76
C ALA A 24 -5.77 4.31 -18.26
N ASP A 25 -6.09 4.08 -19.55
CA ASP A 25 -7.40 4.42 -20.11
C ASP A 25 -8.54 3.61 -19.47
N GLU A 26 -8.29 2.33 -19.15
CA GLU A 26 -9.27 1.47 -18.48
C GLU A 26 -9.42 1.86 -17.01
N ILE A 27 -8.33 2.25 -16.35
CA ILE A 27 -8.35 2.79 -14.99
C ILE A 27 -9.23 4.03 -14.93
N GLU A 28 -9.04 4.98 -15.84
CA GLU A 28 -9.82 6.21 -15.91
C GLU A 28 -11.30 5.90 -16.21
N ARG A 29 -11.56 5.06 -17.20
CA ARG A 29 -12.93 4.69 -17.61
C ARG A 29 -13.71 4.00 -16.49
N THR A 30 -13.08 3.11 -15.73
CA THR A 30 -13.72 2.33 -14.67
C THR A 30 -13.65 3.00 -13.29
N ARG A 31 -12.79 4.02 -13.15
CA ARG A 31 -12.45 4.71 -11.90
C ARG A 31 -11.91 3.75 -10.84
N ARG A 32 -11.18 2.73 -11.27
CA ARG A 32 -10.60 1.67 -10.43
C ARG A 32 -9.31 1.17 -11.05
N LEU A 33 -8.33 0.83 -10.22
CA LEU A 33 -7.16 0.10 -10.71
C LEU A 33 -7.58 -1.24 -11.29
N THR A 34 -7.00 -1.62 -12.42
CA THR A 34 -7.31 -2.92 -13.05
C THR A 34 -6.71 -4.06 -12.22
N PRO A 35 -7.33 -5.26 -12.24
CA PRO A 35 -6.82 -6.42 -11.50
C PRO A 35 -5.36 -6.75 -11.82
N ASP A 36 -4.96 -6.58 -13.08
CA ASP A 36 -3.61 -6.88 -13.57
C ASP A 36 -2.58 -5.92 -12.97
N VAL A 37 -2.89 -4.61 -12.91
CA VAL A 37 -2.04 -3.62 -12.24
C VAL A 37 -1.93 -3.95 -10.75
N VAL A 38 -3.04 -4.22 -10.07
CA VAL A 38 -3.04 -4.54 -8.64
C VAL A 38 -2.21 -5.79 -8.34
N ALA A 39 -2.39 -6.86 -9.13
CA ALA A 39 -1.62 -8.10 -8.98
C ALA A 39 -0.12 -7.84 -9.15
N ALA A 40 0.28 -7.09 -10.18
CA ALA A 40 1.68 -6.77 -10.43
C ALA A 40 2.32 -5.96 -9.29
N LEU A 41 1.60 -4.99 -8.72
CA LEU A 41 2.07 -4.21 -7.57
C LEU A 41 2.27 -5.09 -6.32
N ILE A 42 1.39 -6.08 -6.10
CA ILE A 42 1.47 -7.05 -5.01
C ILE A 42 2.67 -7.99 -5.19
N GLU A 43 2.79 -8.61 -6.36
CA GLU A 43 3.85 -9.58 -6.68
C GLU A 43 5.25 -8.95 -6.62
N ASN A 44 5.36 -7.65 -6.91
CA ASN A 44 6.60 -6.89 -6.81
C ASN A 44 6.85 -6.29 -5.41
N GLY A 45 5.98 -6.60 -4.43
CA GLY A 45 6.12 -6.22 -3.03
C GLY A 45 5.96 -4.72 -2.75
N LEU A 46 5.40 -3.95 -3.70
CA LEU A 46 5.36 -2.48 -3.60
C LEU A 46 4.44 -2.02 -2.46
N TYR A 47 3.33 -2.74 -2.21
CA TYR A 47 2.43 -2.45 -1.09
C TYR A 47 3.05 -2.71 0.30
N ARG A 48 4.12 -3.51 0.38
CA ARG A 48 4.78 -3.87 1.66
C ARG A 48 6.11 -3.12 1.86
N ALA A 49 6.35 -2.08 1.07
CA ALA A 49 7.61 -1.31 1.13
C ALA A 49 7.84 -0.66 2.50
N LEU A 50 6.82 -0.03 3.08
CA LEU A 50 6.89 0.65 4.39
C LEU A 50 6.47 -0.23 5.58
N LEU A 51 6.03 -1.46 5.33
CA LEU A 51 5.61 -2.38 6.39
C LEU A 51 6.83 -2.92 7.15
N PRO A 52 6.72 -3.15 8.49
CA PRO A 52 7.76 -3.77 9.28
C PRO A 52 8.27 -5.13 8.74
N GLN A 53 9.58 -5.39 8.84
CA GLN A 53 10.25 -6.64 8.47
C GLN A 53 9.77 -7.78 9.37
N SER A 54 9.48 -7.50 10.64
CA SER A 54 8.85 -8.48 11.55
C SER A 54 7.50 -8.98 11.06
N LEU A 55 6.85 -8.22 10.17
CA LEU A 55 5.57 -8.55 9.53
C LEU A 55 5.74 -8.93 8.05
N GLY A 56 6.97 -9.23 7.59
CA GLY A 56 7.24 -9.60 6.20
C GLY A 56 7.16 -8.41 5.23
N GLY A 57 7.35 -7.19 5.72
CA GLY A 57 7.58 -6.00 4.91
C GLY A 57 9.06 -5.77 4.60
N THR A 58 9.34 -4.69 3.86
CA THR A 58 10.73 -4.34 3.51
C THR A 58 11.35 -3.33 4.48
N GLU A 59 10.56 -2.48 5.14
CA GLU A 59 11.04 -1.32 5.91
C GLU A 59 12.02 -0.45 5.10
N VAL A 60 11.61 0.00 3.91
CA VAL A 60 12.48 0.89 3.12
C VAL A 60 12.54 2.29 3.72
N PRO A 61 13.66 3.03 3.52
CA PRO A 61 13.71 4.46 3.79
C PRO A 61 12.62 5.22 3.03
N ILE A 62 12.08 6.28 3.64
CA ILE A 62 11.00 7.07 3.03
C ILE A 62 11.41 7.67 1.69
N GLU A 63 12.69 8.03 1.52
CA GLU A 63 13.23 8.57 0.27
C GLU A 63 13.11 7.55 -0.87
N ALA A 64 13.41 6.28 -0.60
CA ALA A 64 13.31 5.20 -1.59
C ALA A 64 11.85 4.91 -1.95
N PHE A 65 10.94 4.99 -0.97
CA PHE A 65 9.50 4.87 -1.21
C PHE A 65 8.97 6.02 -2.07
N MET A 66 9.37 7.27 -1.81
CA MET A 66 8.98 8.42 -2.61
C MET A 66 9.50 8.32 -4.04
N GLN A 67 10.75 7.90 -4.23
CA GLN A 67 11.32 7.66 -5.56
C GLN A 67 10.57 6.56 -6.33
N MET A 68 10.16 5.48 -5.65
CA MET A 68 9.30 4.45 -6.24
C MET A 68 7.96 5.04 -6.70
N LEU A 69 7.30 5.83 -5.85
CA LEU A 69 6.04 6.48 -6.20
C LEU A 69 6.18 7.42 -7.39
N GLU A 70 7.27 8.19 -7.47
CA GLU A 70 7.56 9.06 -8.60
C GLU A 70 7.65 8.28 -9.93
N GLU A 71 8.29 7.11 -9.93
CA GLU A 71 8.35 6.27 -11.13
C GLU A 71 6.98 5.72 -11.55
N ILE A 72 6.15 5.31 -10.58
CA ILE A 72 4.77 4.88 -10.86
C ILE A 72 3.94 6.07 -11.39
N ALA A 73 4.09 7.25 -10.81
CA ALA A 73 3.31 8.45 -11.18
C ALA A 73 3.61 8.93 -12.61
N LYS A 74 4.82 8.67 -13.13
CA LYS A 74 5.14 8.94 -14.55
C LYS A 74 4.28 8.11 -15.51
N ALA A 75 3.83 6.93 -15.10
CA ALA A 75 2.97 6.07 -15.89
C ALA A 75 1.48 6.35 -15.64
N ASP A 76 1.06 6.42 -14.37
CA ASP A 76 -0.30 6.77 -13.98
C ASP A 76 -0.34 7.35 -12.56
N ALA A 77 -0.90 8.56 -12.43
CA ALA A 77 -0.98 9.27 -11.15
C ALA A 77 -1.97 8.61 -10.18
N SER A 78 -3.06 8.02 -10.68
CA SER A 78 -4.08 7.35 -9.84
C SER A 78 -3.50 6.10 -9.17
N THR A 79 -2.72 5.32 -9.91
CA THR A 79 -1.99 4.14 -9.41
C THR A 79 -0.99 4.55 -8.34
N ALA A 80 -0.20 5.60 -8.58
CA ALA A 80 0.73 6.13 -7.59
C ALA A 80 0.01 6.58 -6.31
N TRP A 81 -1.12 7.28 -6.44
CA TRP A 81 -1.93 7.72 -5.29
C TRP A 81 -2.45 6.54 -4.47
N CYS A 82 -3.06 5.55 -5.11
CA CYS A 82 -3.58 4.35 -4.43
C CYS A 82 -2.46 3.56 -3.72
N LEU A 83 -1.31 3.36 -4.39
CA LEU A 83 -0.16 2.70 -3.79
C LEU A 83 0.40 3.49 -2.60
N GLY A 84 0.55 4.81 -2.77
CA GLY A 84 1.03 5.72 -1.75
C GLY A 84 0.16 5.71 -0.49
N GLN A 85 -1.16 5.81 -0.68
CA GLN A 85 -2.12 5.77 0.43
C GLN A 85 -2.02 4.45 1.19
N CYS A 86 -2.01 3.30 0.50
CA CYS A 86 -1.90 2.01 1.17
C CYS A 86 -0.56 1.84 1.90
N GLY A 87 0.54 2.27 1.28
CA GLY A 87 1.87 2.20 1.89
C GLY A 87 1.97 3.03 3.17
N VAL A 88 1.42 4.25 3.16
CA VAL A 88 1.37 5.11 4.36
C VAL A 88 0.45 4.51 5.42
N CYS A 89 -0.68 3.93 5.03
CA CYS A 89 -1.59 3.26 5.96
C CYS A 89 -0.89 2.11 6.71
N ALA A 90 -0.02 1.36 6.03
CA ALA A 90 0.72 0.25 6.63
C ALA A 90 1.65 0.68 7.78
N MET A 91 2.07 1.95 7.85
CA MET A 91 2.89 2.45 8.96
C MET A 91 2.17 2.40 10.31
N ILE A 92 0.83 2.27 10.36
CA ILE A 92 0.10 2.06 11.61
C ILE A 92 0.57 0.80 12.34
N ALA A 93 1.11 -0.19 11.63
CA ALA A 93 1.64 -1.43 12.19
C ALA A 93 2.66 -1.19 13.31
N ALA A 94 3.46 -0.11 13.21
CA ALA A 94 4.45 0.25 14.21
C ALA A 94 3.84 0.83 15.50
N SER A 95 2.57 1.25 15.47
CA SER A 95 1.84 1.83 16.60
C SER A 95 0.90 0.85 17.30
N LEU A 96 0.70 -0.34 16.72
CA LEU A 96 -0.14 -1.40 17.27
C LEU A 96 0.71 -2.36 18.10
N ASP A 97 0.08 -3.10 19.02
CA ASP A 97 0.73 -4.29 19.56
C ASP A 97 0.98 -5.31 18.43
N HIS A 98 2.04 -6.11 18.60
CA HIS A 98 2.54 -6.95 17.53
C HIS A 98 1.51 -7.98 17.06
N ASP A 99 0.73 -8.56 17.98
CA ASP A 99 -0.27 -9.58 17.64
C ASP A 99 -1.43 -8.97 16.83
N THR A 100 -1.90 -7.78 17.21
CA THR A 100 -2.90 -7.03 16.42
C THR A 100 -2.37 -6.66 15.03
N ALA A 101 -1.13 -6.18 14.93
CA ALA A 101 -0.54 -5.87 13.62
C ALA A 101 -0.40 -7.14 12.76
N HIS A 102 0.01 -8.25 13.37
CA HIS A 102 0.15 -9.53 12.69
C HIS A 102 -1.19 -10.08 12.18
N GLU A 103 -2.28 -9.94 12.94
CA GLU A 103 -3.63 -10.32 12.49
C GLU A 103 -4.04 -9.59 11.19
N ILE A 104 -3.67 -8.32 11.06
CA ILE A 104 -3.98 -7.50 9.89
C ILE A 104 -3.09 -7.88 8.69
N PHE A 105 -1.76 -7.86 8.89
CA PHE A 105 -0.80 -7.89 7.78
C PHE A 105 -0.31 -9.29 7.39
N ASN A 106 -0.58 -10.31 8.21
CA ASN A 106 -0.31 -11.72 7.90
C ASN A 106 -1.50 -12.41 7.20
N THR A 107 -2.25 -11.66 6.40
CA THR A 107 -3.30 -12.16 5.50
C THR A 107 -2.92 -11.85 4.05
N GLN A 108 -3.49 -12.56 3.08
CA GLN A 108 -3.30 -12.24 1.65
C GLN A 108 -4.47 -11.34 1.16
N PRO A 109 -4.19 -10.16 0.56
CA PRO A 109 -2.88 -9.59 0.24
C PRO A 109 -2.24 -8.78 1.39
N GLY A 110 -2.94 -8.56 2.51
CA GLY A 110 -2.40 -7.86 3.67
C GLY A 110 -2.15 -6.38 3.39
N ILE A 111 -3.09 -5.74 2.71
CA ILE A 111 -3.07 -4.33 2.31
C ILE A 111 -4.13 -3.59 3.09
N LEU A 112 -3.78 -2.41 3.61
CA LEU A 112 -4.69 -1.54 4.33
C LEU A 112 -4.89 -0.24 3.54
N ALA A 113 -6.12 0.24 3.52
CA ALA A 113 -6.45 1.59 3.09
C ALA A 113 -7.55 2.15 3.99
N TRP A 114 -7.47 3.44 4.31
CA TRP A 114 -8.56 4.15 4.97
C TRP A 114 -8.82 5.49 4.29
N GLY A 115 -10.02 6.02 4.53
CA GLY A 115 -10.45 7.33 4.04
C GLY A 115 -11.15 8.12 5.15
N ALA A 116 -11.11 9.44 5.06
CA ALA A 116 -11.85 10.31 5.97
C ALA A 116 -13.33 10.30 5.57
N ILE A 117 -14.14 9.56 6.32
CA ILE A 117 -15.60 9.57 6.21
C ILE A 117 -16.20 10.20 7.46
N ALA A 118 -17.34 10.88 7.31
CA ALA A 118 -18.10 11.32 8.46
C ALA A 118 -18.59 10.09 9.23
N HIS A 119 -18.17 9.98 10.49
CA HIS A 119 -18.48 8.83 11.34
C HIS A 119 -18.86 9.30 12.73
N GLU A 120 -19.70 8.49 13.39
CA GLU A 120 -20.03 8.60 14.80
C GLU A 120 -19.51 7.34 15.50
N GLY A 121 -18.58 7.52 16.43
CA GLY A 121 -18.07 6.45 17.29
C GLY A 121 -18.57 6.65 18.72
N ARG A 122 -19.15 5.61 19.32
CA ARG A 122 -19.51 5.60 20.74
C ARG A 122 -18.92 4.41 21.46
N ALA A 123 -18.37 4.66 22.65
CA ALA A 123 -17.98 3.60 23.56
C ALA A 123 -19.22 2.82 24.02
N VAL A 124 -19.08 1.50 24.07
CA VAL A 124 -20.06 0.55 24.60
C VAL A 124 -19.32 -0.46 25.47
N GLU A 125 -20.05 -1.28 26.23
CA GLU A 125 -19.41 -2.37 26.96
C GLU A 125 -18.63 -3.28 25.99
N GLY A 126 -17.35 -3.53 26.28
CA GLY A 126 -16.49 -4.38 25.46
C GLY A 126 -15.94 -3.75 24.18
N GLY A 127 -16.16 -2.45 23.90
CA GLY A 127 -15.51 -1.79 22.76
C GLY A 127 -16.23 -0.54 22.24
N TYR A 128 -16.31 -0.42 20.92
CA TYR A 128 -16.88 0.75 20.23
C TYR A 128 -17.92 0.32 19.21
N ARG A 129 -19.00 1.10 19.08
CA ARG A 129 -19.92 1.03 17.95
C ARG A 129 -19.67 2.23 17.05
N VAL A 130 -19.42 1.97 15.77
CA VAL A 130 -19.15 2.99 14.75
C VAL A 130 -20.26 2.94 13.69
N SER A 131 -20.81 4.11 13.36
CA SER A 131 -21.74 4.29 12.25
C SER A 131 -21.15 5.33 11.28
N ALA A 132 -21.19 5.03 9.98
CA ALA A 132 -20.72 5.95 8.94
C ALA A 132 -21.64 5.86 7.70
N ARG A 133 -21.55 6.85 6.80
CA ARG A 133 -22.28 6.89 5.54
C ARG A 133 -21.34 7.05 4.36
#